data_AF-A0A931QUR2-F1
#
_entry.id   AF-A0A931QUR2-F1
#
_cell.length_a   1.000
_cell.length_b   1.000
_cell.length_c   1.000
_cell.angle_alpha   90.00
_cell.angle_beta   90.00
_cell.angle_gamma   90.00
#
_symmetry.space_group_name_H-M   'P 1'
#
loop_
_entity.id
_entity.type
_entity.pdbx_description
1 polymer ?
#
loop_
_entity_poly.entity_id
_entity_poly.type
_entity_poly.pdbx_seq_one_letter_code
_entity_poly.pdbx_strand_id
1 'polypeptide(L)'
;SWPRKADQKLTTPTAKSIDLNISSTAFNVHYDYDELYNFYRRSEGGAAHVATSSATDKTGVQLAPQVVIAMVVPYSIVDSSGHSGYGVNGSGTVYIFQDGGVVNGTWSKADRSSQIVFKDASGQEIKLNAGQTWVTALKDGQLHYSP
;
A
#
# COMPACT_ATOMS: atom_id res chain seq x y z
N SER A 1 13.61 -3.89 11.30
CA SER A 1 12.20 -4.10 10.95
C SER A 1 11.43 -2.82 11.25
N TRP A 2 10.26 -2.60 10.63
CA TRP A 2 9.43 -1.43 10.98
C TRP A 2 8.88 -1.54 12.40
N PRO A 3 8.78 -0.42 13.15
CA PRO A 3 8.21 -0.42 14.48
C PRO A 3 6.73 -0.80 14.43
N ARG A 4 6.26 -1.50 15.48
CA ARG A 4 4.90 -2.04 15.54
C ARG A 4 4.08 -1.37 16.62
N LYS A 5 2.76 -1.37 16.44
CA LYS A 5 1.77 -1.00 17.44
C LYS A 5 0.67 -2.05 17.50
N ALA A 6 -0.10 -2.03 18.59
CA ALA A 6 -1.36 -2.73 18.64
C ALA A 6 -2.38 -2.07 17.69
N ASP A 7 -3.31 -2.87 17.21
CA ASP A 7 -4.42 -2.41 16.38
C ASP A 7 -5.26 -1.37 17.14
N GLN A 8 -5.67 -0.32 16.44
CA GLN A 8 -6.44 0.78 17.01
C GLN A 8 -7.52 1.22 16.03
N LYS A 9 -8.47 0.32 15.76
CA LYS A 9 -9.60 0.55 14.86
C LYS A 9 -10.27 1.92 15.13
N LEU A 10 -10.43 2.73 14.09
CA LEU A 10 -11.18 3.99 14.18
C LEU A 10 -12.67 3.72 14.38
N THR A 11 -13.30 4.56 15.21
CA THR A 11 -14.77 4.57 15.39
C THR A 11 -15.50 5.04 14.14
N THR A 12 -14.86 5.93 13.37
CA THR A 12 -15.36 6.42 12.09
C THR A 12 -14.21 6.32 11.08
N PRO A 13 -14.23 5.31 10.20
CA PRO A 13 -13.22 5.16 9.16
C PRO A 13 -13.19 6.37 8.22
N THR A 14 -12.00 6.77 7.79
CA THR A 14 -11.77 7.88 6.85
C THR A 14 -11.12 7.41 5.54
N ALA A 15 -10.77 6.13 5.46
CA ALA A 15 -10.18 5.50 4.27
C ALA A 15 -10.75 4.08 4.14
N LYS A 16 -12.01 3.99 3.66
CA LYS A 16 -12.71 2.72 3.42
C LYS A 16 -12.45 2.15 2.04
N SER A 17 -12.26 3.01 1.05
CA SER A 17 -11.98 2.63 -0.33
C SER A 17 -10.61 3.20 -0.72
N ILE A 18 -9.73 2.38 -1.29
CA ILE A 18 -8.39 2.79 -1.74
C ILE A 18 -8.14 2.23 -3.14
N ASP A 19 -7.94 3.12 -4.10
CA ASP A 19 -7.57 2.79 -5.48
C ASP A 19 -6.11 3.13 -5.73
N LEU A 20 -5.35 2.14 -6.20
CA LEU A 20 -3.99 2.29 -6.68
C LEU A 20 -3.98 2.03 -8.20
N ASN A 21 -3.96 3.12 -8.97
CA ASN A 21 -4.00 3.10 -10.43
C ASN A 21 -2.62 2.86 -11.03
N ILE A 22 -2.05 1.68 -10.77
CA ILE A 22 -0.65 1.32 -11.07
C ILE A 22 -0.35 1.42 -12.57
N SER A 23 -1.24 0.90 -13.42
CA SER A 23 -1.03 0.91 -14.87
C SER A 23 -2.35 0.94 -15.64
N SER A 24 -2.83 -0.22 -16.11
CA SER A 24 -4.10 -0.37 -16.81
C SER A 24 -5.14 -1.00 -15.89
N THR A 25 -6.40 -0.96 -16.32
CA THR A 25 -7.55 -1.51 -15.58
C THR A 25 -7.33 -2.95 -15.11
N ALA A 26 -6.65 -3.77 -15.92
CA ALA A 26 -6.35 -5.18 -15.60
C ALA A 26 -5.37 -5.36 -14.42
N PHE A 27 -4.58 -4.35 -14.09
CA PHE A 27 -3.56 -4.39 -13.05
C PHE A 27 -3.76 -3.35 -11.93
N ASN A 28 -4.78 -2.50 -12.05
CA ASN A 28 -5.14 -1.58 -10.99
C ASN A 28 -5.62 -2.38 -9.78
N VAL A 29 -5.20 -1.91 -8.61
CA VAL A 29 -5.46 -2.58 -7.34
C VAL A 29 -6.44 -1.73 -6.55
N HIS A 30 -7.42 -2.40 -5.97
CA HIS A 30 -8.40 -1.79 -5.10
C HIS A 30 -8.36 -2.46 -3.73
N TYR A 31 -8.63 -1.68 -2.68
CA TYR A 31 -8.79 -2.19 -1.33
C TYR A 31 -10.08 -1.66 -0.69
N ASP A 32 -10.88 -2.59 -0.17
CA ASP A 32 -12.05 -2.31 0.65
C ASP A 32 -11.71 -2.58 2.13
N TYR A 33 -11.89 -1.58 2.98
CA TYR A 33 -11.77 -1.76 4.43
C TYR A 33 -12.92 -2.59 4.98
N ASP A 34 -12.58 -3.67 5.69
CA ASP A 34 -13.53 -4.48 6.43
C ASP A 34 -13.57 -4.00 7.89
N GLU A 35 -14.65 -3.32 8.26
CA GLU A 35 -14.81 -2.80 9.61
C GLU A 35 -14.94 -3.91 10.66
N LEU A 36 -15.50 -5.07 10.34
CA LEU A 36 -15.66 -6.15 11.32
C LEU A 36 -14.29 -6.73 11.70
N TYR A 37 -13.41 -6.89 10.72
CA TYR A 37 -12.13 -7.57 10.92
C TYR A 37 -10.90 -6.65 10.95
N ASN A 38 -11.08 -5.35 10.74
CA ASN A 38 -10.03 -4.33 10.80
C ASN A 38 -8.90 -4.48 9.76
N PHE A 39 -9.18 -5.05 8.59
CA PHE A 39 -8.21 -5.22 7.50
C PHE A 39 -8.72 -4.69 6.16
N TYR A 40 -7.92 -4.81 5.10
CA TYR A 40 -8.26 -4.33 3.76
C TYR A 40 -8.34 -5.47 2.76
N ARG A 41 -9.52 -5.80 2.26
CA ARG A 41 -9.70 -6.82 1.20
C ARG A 41 -9.19 -6.30 -0.12
N ARG A 42 -8.29 -7.05 -0.77
CA ARG A 42 -7.66 -6.65 -2.03
C ARG A 42 -8.42 -7.21 -3.23
N SER A 43 -8.60 -6.36 -4.23
CA SER A 43 -9.07 -6.71 -5.57
C SER A 43 -8.05 -6.22 -6.61
N GLU A 44 -7.98 -6.87 -7.76
CA GLU A 44 -7.15 -6.50 -8.90
C GLU A 44 -7.86 -6.84 -10.20
N GLY A 45 -7.72 -5.99 -11.21
CA GLY A 45 -8.40 -6.21 -12.49
C GLY A 45 -9.93 -6.20 -12.39
N GLY A 46 -10.49 -5.62 -11.31
CA GLY A 46 -11.93 -5.62 -11.03
C GLY A 46 -12.48 -6.88 -10.36
N ALA A 47 -11.63 -7.82 -9.94
CA ALA A 47 -12.05 -9.03 -9.22
C ALA A 47 -11.27 -9.21 -7.92
N ALA A 48 -11.81 -10.01 -6.99
CA ALA A 48 -11.12 -10.37 -5.75
C ALA A 48 -9.75 -11.00 -6.07
N HIS A 49 -8.67 -10.46 -5.48
CA HIS A 49 -7.35 -11.07 -5.64
C HIS A 49 -7.22 -12.21 -4.63
N VAL A 50 -7.35 -13.43 -5.13
CA VAL A 50 -7.41 -14.66 -4.32
C VAL A 50 -6.04 -15.33 -4.27
N ALA A 51 -5.56 -15.62 -3.06
CA ALA A 51 -4.40 -16.48 -2.87
C ALA A 51 -4.76 -17.90 -3.29
N THR A 52 -3.99 -18.47 -4.21
CA THR A 52 -4.22 -19.83 -4.72
C THR A 52 -2.94 -20.67 -4.63
N SER A 53 -3.08 -21.95 -4.32
CA SER A 53 -1.96 -22.91 -4.41
C SER A 53 -1.78 -23.50 -5.82
N SER A 54 -2.71 -23.25 -6.74
CA SER A 54 -2.74 -23.82 -8.09
C SER A 54 -3.68 -23.05 -9.02
N ALA A 55 -3.39 -22.97 -10.32
CA ALA A 55 -4.30 -22.37 -11.30
C ALA A 55 -5.71 -22.99 -11.33
N THR A 56 -5.90 -24.20 -10.79
CA THR A 56 -7.20 -24.90 -10.72
C THR A 56 -7.91 -24.79 -9.37
N ASP A 57 -7.24 -24.25 -8.34
CA ASP A 57 -7.83 -24.11 -7.02
C ASP A 57 -8.81 -22.91 -6.99
N LYS A 58 -10.09 -23.23 -6.77
CA LYS A 58 -11.19 -22.27 -6.65
C LYS A 58 -11.59 -21.98 -5.20
N THR A 59 -10.88 -22.56 -4.23
CA THR A 59 -11.17 -22.45 -2.78
C THR A 59 -10.35 -21.37 -2.08
N GLY A 60 -9.49 -20.67 -2.82
CA GLY A 60 -8.55 -19.71 -2.25
C GLY A 60 -9.22 -18.58 -1.45
N VAL A 61 -8.43 -17.99 -0.55
CA VAL A 61 -8.85 -16.89 0.32
C VAL A 61 -8.47 -15.56 -0.32
N GLN A 62 -9.40 -14.61 -0.34
CA GLN A 62 -9.10 -13.25 -0.80
C GLN A 62 -8.01 -12.63 0.10
N LEU A 63 -7.02 -12.02 -0.53
CA LEU A 63 -5.94 -11.34 0.19
C LEU A 63 -6.51 -10.17 0.99
N ALA A 64 -6.12 -10.07 2.26
CA ALA A 64 -6.65 -9.09 3.20
C ALA A 64 -5.56 -8.55 4.14
N PRO A 65 -4.62 -7.71 3.66
CA PRO A 65 -3.58 -7.15 4.51
C PRO A 65 -4.11 -6.26 5.63
N GLN A 66 -3.36 -6.26 6.74
CA GLN A 66 -3.60 -5.37 7.88
C GLN A 66 -3.12 -3.93 7.61
N VAL A 67 -2.12 -3.78 6.74
CA VAL A 67 -1.52 -2.50 6.40
C VAL A 67 -1.32 -2.40 4.89
N VAL A 68 -1.80 -1.30 4.30
CA VAL A 68 -1.55 -0.94 2.90
C VAL A 68 -0.70 0.34 2.87
N ILE A 69 0.42 0.30 2.15
CA ILE A 69 1.35 1.43 2.02
C ILE A 69 1.42 1.84 0.56
N ALA A 70 1.00 3.07 0.26
CA ALA A 70 1.20 3.71 -1.03
C ALA A 70 2.44 4.63 -0.93
N MET A 71 3.52 4.23 -1.59
CA MET A 71 4.81 4.93 -1.58
C MET A 71 4.97 5.68 -2.89
N VAL A 72 4.89 7.02 -2.85
CA VAL A 72 5.03 7.86 -4.04
C VAL A 72 6.51 8.04 -4.35
N VAL A 73 6.93 7.58 -5.52
CA VAL A 73 8.34 7.58 -5.96
C VAL A 73 8.49 8.36 -7.26
N PRO A 74 9.69 8.93 -7.54
CA PRO A 74 10.02 9.45 -8.85
C PRO A 74 9.87 8.36 -9.93
N TYR A 75 9.22 8.72 -11.03
CA TYR A 75 8.98 7.84 -12.16
C TYR A 75 9.54 8.43 -13.45
N SER A 76 10.12 7.59 -14.29
CA SER A 76 10.56 7.97 -15.63
C SER A 76 10.55 6.77 -16.57
N ILE A 77 10.66 7.03 -17.87
CA ILE A 77 11.04 6.03 -18.87
C ILE A 77 12.57 6.07 -18.99
N VAL A 78 13.23 4.94 -18.75
CA VAL A 78 14.70 4.90 -18.61
C VAL A 78 15.45 4.57 -19.90
N ASP A 79 14.74 4.14 -20.95
CA ASP A 79 15.33 3.87 -22.25
C ASP A 79 14.32 4.03 -23.39
N SER A 80 14.83 3.96 -24.63
CA SER A 80 14.02 4.07 -25.85
C SER A 80 13.04 2.92 -26.05
N SER A 81 13.18 1.81 -25.30
CA SER A 81 12.28 0.66 -25.35
C SER A 81 11.07 0.80 -24.43
N GLY A 82 11.01 1.87 -23.62
CA GLY A 82 9.86 2.18 -22.78
C GLY A 82 9.90 1.54 -21.39
N HIS A 83 11.06 1.04 -20.93
CA HIS A 83 11.13 0.47 -19.59
C HIS A 83 10.89 1.53 -18.51
N SER A 84 10.13 1.14 -17.48
CA SER A 84 9.78 2.01 -16.37
C SER A 84 10.91 2.05 -15.33
N GLY A 85 11.32 3.25 -14.95
CA GLY A 85 12.20 3.52 -13.82
C GLY A 85 11.43 4.02 -12.63
N TYR A 86 11.73 3.47 -11.45
CA TYR A 86 11.18 3.88 -10.16
C TYR A 86 12.31 4.20 -9.20
N GLY A 87 12.41 5.46 -8.78
CA GLY A 87 13.45 5.94 -7.86
C GLY A 87 13.16 5.53 -6.42
N VAL A 88 13.72 4.40 -5.97
CA VAL A 88 13.49 3.86 -4.61
C VAL A 88 14.58 4.18 -3.60
N ASN A 89 15.72 4.74 -4.03
CA ASN A 89 16.73 5.31 -3.14
C ASN A 89 16.52 6.83 -3.11
N GLY A 90 16.37 7.41 -1.93
CA GLY A 90 15.98 8.80 -1.74
C GLY A 90 14.85 8.93 -0.73
N SER A 91 13.93 9.86 -0.97
CA SER A 91 12.78 10.11 -0.12
C SER A 91 11.58 10.59 -0.94
N GLY A 92 10.38 10.45 -0.39
CA GLY A 92 9.15 10.93 -1.01
C GLY A 92 7.95 10.81 -0.09
N THR A 93 6.77 11.13 -0.60
CA THR A 93 5.51 11.04 0.16
C THR A 93 5.08 9.59 0.33
N VAL A 94 4.53 9.26 1.51
CA VAL A 94 3.91 7.96 1.77
C VAL A 94 2.53 8.13 2.41
N TYR A 95 1.61 7.25 2.06
CA TYR A 95 0.31 7.11 2.67
C TYR A 95 0.21 5.71 3.26
N ILE A 96 -0.04 5.62 4.56
CA ILE A 96 -0.14 4.35 5.28
C ILE A 96 -1.57 4.19 5.76
N PHE A 97 -2.25 3.20 5.19
CA PHE A 97 -3.61 2.82 5.51
C PHE A 97 -3.60 1.65 6.48
N GLN A 98 -4.24 1.85 7.63
CA GLN A 98 -4.44 0.88 8.70
C GLN A 98 -5.57 1.39 9.60
N ASP A 99 -6.24 0.50 10.31
CA ASP A 99 -7.31 0.84 11.26
C ASP A 99 -8.52 1.62 10.67
N GLY A 100 -8.74 1.53 9.36
CA GLY A 100 -9.78 2.29 8.65
C GLY A 100 -9.42 3.75 8.39
N GLY A 101 -8.19 4.16 8.70
CA GLY A 101 -7.68 5.51 8.53
C GLY A 101 -6.49 5.57 7.58
N VAL A 102 -5.94 6.78 7.43
CA VAL A 102 -4.72 7.05 6.68
C VAL A 102 -3.80 7.95 7.50
N VAL A 103 -2.51 7.61 7.53
CA VAL A 103 -1.45 8.48 8.03
C VAL A 103 -0.59 8.93 6.87
N ASN A 104 -0.50 10.25 6.67
CA ASN A 104 0.35 10.86 5.67
C ASN A 104 1.74 11.09 6.27
N GLY A 105 2.78 10.82 5.49
CA GLY A 105 4.15 10.98 5.94
C GLY A 105 5.17 11.01 4.81
N THR A 106 6.41 10.76 5.17
CA THR A 106 7.53 10.62 4.23
C THR A 106 8.16 9.25 4.36
N TRP A 107 8.56 8.67 3.22
CA TRP A 107 9.48 7.54 3.19
C TRP A 107 10.90 8.04 2.91
N SER A 108 11.90 7.32 3.40
CA SER A 108 13.30 7.55 3.05
C SER A 108 14.09 6.23 3.02
N LYS A 109 15.08 6.15 2.14
CA LYS A 109 15.97 4.99 1.96
C LYS A 109 17.30 5.47 1.38
N ALA A 110 18.38 5.42 2.15
CA ALA A 110 19.66 6.01 1.76
C ALA A 110 20.29 5.31 0.54
N ASP A 111 20.31 3.98 0.55
CA ASP A 111 20.91 3.17 -0.52
C ASP A 111 20.17 1.84 -0.70
N ARG A 112 20.64 0.99 -1.63
CA ARG A 112 20.02 -0.30 -1.96
C ARG A 112 19.88 -1.24 -0.75
N SER A 113 20.87 -1.28 0.14
CA SER A 113 20.90 -2.13 1.34
C SER A 113 20.14 -1.56 2.54
N SER A 114 19.86 -0.26 2.53
CA SER A 114 19.17 0.42 3.62
C SER A 114 17.70 -0.01 3.73
N GLN A 115 17.22 -0.10 4.97
CA GLN A 115 15.80 -0.25 5.29
C GLN A 115 15.05 1.03 4.91
N ILE A 116 13.86 0.89 4.31
CA ILE A 116 12.94 2.03 4.13
C ILE A 116 12.41 2.45 5.49
N VAL A 117 12.47 3.74 5.80
CA VAL A 117 11.93 4.35 7.03
C VAL A 117 10.73 5.22 6.66
N PHE A 118 9.64 5.11 7.43
CA PHE A 118 8.44 5.94 7.28
C PHE A 118 8.30 6.88 8.48
N LYS A 119 8.16 8.17 8.23
CA LYS A 119 8.01 9.19 9.29
C LYS A 119 6.77 10.04 9.09
N ASP A 120 6.11 10.39 10.19
CA ASP A 120 5.01 11.34 10.18
C ASP A 120 5.50 12.80 10.06
N ALA A 121 4.57 13.75 10.06
CA ALA A 121 4.87 15.18 9.99
C ALA A 121 5.67 15.72 11.19
N SER A 122 5.69 15.00 12.33
CA SER A 122 6.49 15.32 13.51
C SER A 122 7.90 14.73 13.47
N GLY A 123 8.22 13.96 12.43
CA GLY A 123 9.51 13.30 12.24
C GLY A 123 9.65 11.99 13.02
N GLN A 124 8.57 11.51 13.66
CA GLN A 124 8.55 10.24 14.38
C GLN A 124 8.26 9.08 13.41
N GLU A 125 8.82 7.91 13.69
CA GLU A 125 8.55 6.74 12.86
C GLU A 125 7.09 6.28 12.98
N ILE A 126 6.45 6.07 11.84
CA ILE A 126 5.07 5.58 11.79
C ILE A 126 5.08 4.10 12.18
N LYS A 127 4.38 3.76 13.25
CA LYS A 127 4.22 2.38 13.72
C LYS A 127 3.15 1.66 12.89
N LEU A 128 3.45 0.43 12.49
CA LEU A 128 2.54 -0.40 11.70
C LEU A 128 1.78 -1.40 12.59
N ASN A 129 0.54 -1.70 12.26
CA ASN A 129 -0.18 -2.83 12.85
C ASN A 129 0.59 -4.14 12.63
N ALA A 130 0.37 -5.12 13.50
CA ALA A 130 0.91 -6.45 13.32
C ALA A 130 0.16 -7.20 12.21
N GLY A 131 0.86 -8.02 11.43
CA GLY A 131 0.26 -8.77 10.32
C GLY A 131 0.84 -8.41 8.96
N GLN A 132 0.13 -8.78 7.90
CA GLN A 132 0.61 -8.60 6.53
C GLN A 132 0.60 -7.11 6.14
N THR A 133 1.72 -6.65 5.60
CA THR A 133 1.89 -5.29 5.07
C THR A 133 2.13 -5.37 3.57
N TRP A 134 1.35 -4.64 2.79
CA TRP A 134 1.55 -4.49 1.35
C TRP A 134 2.13 -3.12 1.05
N VAL A 135 3.18 -3.07 0.25
CA VAL A 135 3.82 -1.82 -0.17
C VAL A 135 3.73 -1.74 -1.69
N THR A 136 3.16 -0.64 -2.17
CA THR A 136 3.05 -0.35 -3.60
C THR A 136 3.81 0.93 -3.89
N ALA A 137 4.79 0.85 -4.80
CA ALA A 137 5.43 2.03 -5.36
C ALA A 137 4.55 2.61 -6.47
N LEU A 138 4.30 3.92 -6.42
CA LEU A 138 3.41 4.64 -7.34
C LEU A 138 4.10 5.89 -7.87
N LYS A 139 3.77 6.30 -9.09
CA LYS A 139 3.99 7.71 -9.49
C LYS A 139 2.92 8.60 -8.87
N ASP A 140 3.20 9.89 -8.82
CA ASP A 140 2.25 10.87 -8.32
C ASP A 140 0.91 10.83 -9.09
N GLY A 141 -0.19 11.08 -8.39
CA GLY A 141 -1.55 11.06 -8.94
C GLY A 141 -2.16 9.67 -9.18
N GLN A 142 -1.52 8.57 -8.76
CA GLN A 142 -2.08 7.21 -8.90
C GLN A 142 -2.84 6.69 -7.68
N LEU A 143 -2.88 7.46 -6.60
CA LEU A 143 -3.60 7.10 -5.38
C LEU A 143 -4.91 7.89 -5.29
N HIS A 144 -6.02 7.19 -5.10
CA HIS A 144 -7.28 7.76 -4.66
C HIS A 144 -7.78 6.98 -3.45
N TYR A 145 -8.41 7.66 -2.50
CA TYR A 145 -9.09 7.00 -1.40
C TYR A 145 -10.25 7.84 -0.90
N SER A 146 -11.25 7.19 -0.30
CA SER A 146 -12.41 7.85 0.29
C SER A 146 -12.77 7.22 1.63
N PRO A 147 -13.48 7.97 2.50
CA PRO A 147 -14.24 7.37 3.58
C PRO A 147 -15.27 6.36 3.08
#